data_AF-A0A7Z1S1V6-F1
#
_entry.id   AF-A0A7Z1S1V6-F1
#
_cell.length_a   1.000
_cell.length_b   1.000
_cell.length_c   1.000
_cell.angle_alpha   90.00
_cell.angle_beta   90.00
_cell.angle_gamma   90.00
#
_symmetry.space_group_name_H-M   'P 1'
#
loop_
_entity.id
_entity.type
_entity.pdbx_description
1 polymer ?
#
loop_
_entity_poly.entity_id
_entity_poly.type
_entity_poly.pdbx_seq_one_letter_code
_entity_poly.pdbx_strand_id
1 'polypeptide(L)'
;MKTLPLTIGCYTDTPSKSQGVYQTQLDLETGKLLSLELIRKCTNPSFVTATKTGIYTASEVNQQKQPQLIHIPNVDSQITSNASPISGNHPCHIAIDPHNKFAITSQYSSGTFDIFSLSINGSIDKRLKTIKMVGSGPNKERQTSPHAHQCLFLQNSPQFVTVDLGTDRINFYCFDEEQEEFLDEPMQSIKVPAGNGPRHLIFNKAEDRAYVVCELSETLLILEKVLGIWNVVEEIDALPNMEKGEAAAAIKLSPDEQFLYVSCRHQSRISNFKIDSETQKLNFIESYDTEGKFPRDFHITDDGKWLIAANQHSNNITSFKRDNEDGSLVYTGYSLELDAPVCVTQQR
;
A
#
# COMPACT_ATOMS: atom_id res chain seq x y z
N MET A 1 13.74 -4.72 -26.88
CA MET A 1 13.33 -3.77 -25.83
C MET A 1 12.86 -4.60 -24.65
N LYS A 2 13.52 -4.47 -23.50
CA LYS A 2 13.15 -5.20 -22.29
C LYS A 2 12.20 -4.33 -21.50
N THR A 3 10.95 -4.77 -21.33
CA THR A 3 9.93 -3.98 -20.62
C THR A 3 9.45 -4.69 -19.36
N LEU A 4 8.92 -3.91 -18.42
CA LEU A 4 8.27 -4.39 -17.21
C LEU A 4 6.80 -3.92 -17.19
N PRO A 5 5.82 -4.84 -17.14
CA PRO A 5 4.41 -4.46 -16.98
C PRO A 5 4.14 -3.85 -15.60
N LEU A 6 3.46 -2.71 -15.60
CA LEU A 6 2.98 -2.01 -14.42
C LEU A 6 1.46 -1.91 -14.47
N THR A 7 0.81 -2.19 -13.36
CA THR A 7 -0.65 -2.08 -13.17
C THR A 7 -0.95 -0.85 -12.32
N ILE A 8 -1.98 -0.10 -12.71
CA ILE A 8 -2.33 1.19 -12.10
C ILE A 8 -3.79 1.21 -11.68
N GLY A 9 -3.99 1.52 -10.39
CA GLY A 9 -5.28 1.81 -9.78
C GLY A 9 -5.61 3.31 -9.80
N CYS A 10 -6.89 3.64 -9.93
CA CYS A 10 -7.37 5.01 -10.10
C CYS A 10 -8.65 5.28 -9.29
N TYR A 11 -8.97 6.56 -9.05
CA TYR A 11 -10.35 6.99 -8.80
C TYR A 11 -11.08 7.25 -10.12
N THR A 12 -12.38 6.94 -10.15
CA THR A 12 -13.24 7.08 -11.34
C THR A 12 -14.44 7.99 -11.11
N ASP A 13 -14.70 8.41 -9.86
CA ASP A 13 -15.73 9.40 -9.58
C ASP A 13 -15.35 10.77 -10.18
N THR A 14 -16.36 11.52 -10.62
CA THR A 14 -16.21 12.87 -11.19
C THR A 14 -15.40 13.77 -10.23
N PRO A 15 -14.40 14.54 -10.71
CA PRO A 15 -14.14 14.92 -12.12
C PRO A 15 -13.24 13.96 -12.92
N SER A 16 -12.80 12.84 -12.36
CA SER A 16 -11.95 11.88 -13.08
C SER A 16 -12.67 11.28 -14.30
N LYS A 17 -11.95 11.11 -15.41
CA LYS A 17 -12.41 10.35 -16.59
C LYS A 17 -11.83 8.94 -16.64
N SER A 18 -11.05 8.54 -15.64
CA SER A 18 -10.54 7.17 -15.53
C SER A 18 -11.70 6.18 -15.52
N GLN A 19 -11.51 5.06 -16.20
CA GLN A 19 -12.54 4.03 -16.36
C GLN A 19 -12.32 2.80 -15.47
N GLY A 20 -11.15 2.70 -14.81
CA GLY A 20 -10.85 1.57 -13.94
C GLY A 20 -9.36 1.29 -13.81
N VAL A 21 -8.98 0.03 -14.04
CA VAL A 21 -7.60 -0.46 -13.89
C VAL A 21 -6.90 -0.41 -15.24
N TYR A 22 -5.68 0.14 -15.25
CA TYR A 22 -4.85 0.27 -16.44
C TYR A 22 -3.56 -0.52 -16.31
N GLN A 23 -2.94 -0.84 -17.43
CA GLN A 23 -1.56 -1.30 -17.51
C GLN A 23 -0.74 -0.42 -18.46
N THR A 24 0.55 -0.29 -18.14
CA THR A 24 1.58 0.26 -19.04
C THR A 24 2.81 -0.63 -18.97
N GLN A 25 3.78 -0.38 -19.84
CA GLN A 25 5.06 -1.06 -19.89
C GLN A 25 6.16 -0.03 -19.59
N LEU A 26 7.02 -0.31 -18.63
CA LEU A 26 8.23 0.47 -18.36
C LEU A 26 9.37 -0.05 -19.23
N ASP A 27 9.95 0.80 -20.07
CA ASP A 27 11.20 0.52 -20.78
C ASP A 27 12.36 0.52 -19.77
N LEU A 28 13.00 -0.63 -19.57
CA LEU A 28 14.04 -0.81 -18.56
C LEU A 28 15.40 -0.24 -18.98
N GLU A 29 15.55 0.23 -20.22
CA GLU A 29 16.76 0.92 -20.70
C GLU A 29 16.67 2.43 -20.45
N THR A 30 15.49 3.03 -20.68
CA THR A 30 15.32 4.49 -20.64
C THR A 30 14.46 5.00 -19.50
N GLY A 31 13.67 4.14 -18.85
CA GLY A 31 12.66 4.53 -17.88
C GLY A 31 11.38 5.10 -18.49
N LYS A 32 11.16 4.94 -19.80
CA LYS A 32 9.97 5.45 -20.47
C LYS A 32 8.75 4.59 -20.15
N LEU A 33 7.64 5.24 -19.81
CA LEU A 33 6.34 4.57 -19.73
C LEU A 33 5.71 4.53 -21.13
N LEU A 34 5.38 3.34 -21.61
CA LEU A 34 4.75 3.12 -22.92
C LEU A 34 3.24 3.38 -22.85
N SER A 35 2.53 3.09 -23.95
CA SER A 35 1.08 3.33 -24.04
C SER A 35 0.30 2.66 -22.93
N LEU A 36 -0.70 3.38 -22.40
CA LEU A 36 -1.66 2.85 -21.44
C LEU A 36 -2.72 2.00 -22.14
N GLU A 37 -3.05 0.89 -21.48
CA GLU A 37 -4.16 0.01 -21.85
C GLU A 37 -5.14 -0.10 -20.69
N LEU A 38 -6.44 0.07 -20.96
CA LEU A 38 -7.48 -0.21 -19.99
C LEU A 38 -7.72 -1.72 -19.93
N ILE A 39 -7.36 -2.37 -18.84
CA ILE A 39 -7.52 -3.82 -18.69
C ILE A 39 -8.86 -4.21 -18.07
N ARG A 40 -9.46 -3.33 -17.24
CA ARG A 40 -10.75 -3.60 -16.62
C ARG A 40 -11.48 -2.32 -16.24
N LYS A 41 -12.73 -2.19 -16.70
CA LYS A 41 -13.67 -1.21 -16.14
C LYS A 41 -14.06 -1.59 -14.72
N CYS A 42 -13.87 -0.67 -13.79
CA CYS A 42 -14.19 -0.83 -12.38
C CYS A 42 -14.38 0.55 -11.76
N THR A 43 -15.33 0.67 -10.83
CA THR A 43 -15.50 1.92 -10.06
C THR A 43 -14.43 2.01 -8.98
N ASN A 44 -13.72 3.13 -8.93
CA ASN A 44 -12.69 3.45 -7.93
C ASN A 44 -11.76 2.28 -7.54
N PRO A 45 -11.07 1.62 -8.49
CA PRO A 45 -10.04 0.63 -8.18
C PRO A 45 -8.79 1.32 -7.62
N SER A 46 -8.89 1.89 -6.43
CA SER A 46 -7.87 2.77 -5.85
C SER A 46 -6.64 2.03 -5.33
N PHE A 47 -6.73 0.71 -5.19
CA PHE A 47 -5.62 -0.15 -4.81
C PHE A 47 -5.60 -1.41 -5.68
N VAL A 48 -4.43 -1.72 -6.23
CA VAL A 48 -4.18 -2.90 -7.05
C VAL A 48 -2.99 -3.67 -6.50
N THR A 49 -3.07 -4.99 -6.51
CA THR A 49 -1.92 -5.86 -6.24
C THR A 49 -1.89 -6.97 -7.27
N ALA A 50 -0.68 -7.32 -7.74
CA ALA A 50 -0.48 -8.33 -8.75
C ALA A 50 0.20 -9.57 -8.17
N THR A 51 -0.26 -10.73 -8.60
CA THR A 51 0.32 -12.04 -8.30
C THR A 51 0.52 -12.81 -9.59
N LYS A 52 1.15 -13.99 -9.48
CA LYS A 52 1.25 -14.94 -10.61
C LYS A 52 -0.10 -15.39 -11.17
N THR A 53 -1.20 -15.27 -10.41
CA THR A 53 -2.55 -15.70 -10.83
C THR A 53 -3.39 -14.56 -11.42
N GLY A 54 -2.91 -13.32 -11.33
CA GLY A 54 -3.60 -12.15 -11.87
C GLY A 54 -3.52 -10.94 -10.94
N ILE A 55 -4.43 -10.00 -11.15
CA ILE A 55 -4.53 -8.75 -10.41
C ILE A 55 -5.74 -8.81 -9.48
N TYR A 56 -5.57 -8.28 -8.28
CA TYR A 56 -6.66 -8.04 -7.35
C TYR A 56 -6.86 -6.54 -7.18
N THR A 57 -8.12 -6.12 -7.18
CA THR A 57 -8.52 -4.73 -6.92
C THR A 57 -9.80 -4.70 -6.09
N ALA A 58 -10.08 -3.57 -5.44
CA ALA A 58 -11.33 -3.36 -4.75
C ALA A 58 -12.04 -2.12 -5.29
N SER A 59 -13.37 -2.12 -5.30
CA SER A 59 -14.14 -0.90 -5.58
C SER A 59 -14.22 -0.06 -4.32
N GLU A 60 -13.44 1.03 -4.23
CA GLU A 60 -13.45 1.94 -3.07
C GLU A 60 -14.71 2.81 -3.08
N VAL A 61 -15.81 2.21 -2.62
CA VAL A 61 -17.13 2.82 -2.52
C VAL A 61 -17.80 2.42 -1.21
N ASN A 62 -18.87 3.14 -0.84
CA ASN A 62 -19.70 2.79 0.30
C ASN A 62 -20.65 1.60 -0.01
N GLN A 63 -21.26 1.03 1.02
CA GLN A 63 -22.18 -0.11 0.96
C GLN A 63 -23.38 0.11 0.03
N GLN A 64 -23.86 1.35 -0.15
CA GLN A 64 -24.96 1.63 -1.08
C GLN A 64 -24.56 1.39 -2.53
N LYS A 65 -23.28 1.59 -2.87
CA LYS A 65 -22.69 1.29 -4.18
C LYS A 65 -22.10 -0.13 -4.28
N GLN A 66 -22.30 -0.99 -3.25
CA GLN A 66 -21.89 -2.40 -3.21
C GLN A 66 -20.39 -2.63 -3.49
N PRO A 67 -19.50 -2.37 -2.52
CA PRO A 67 -18.06 -2.58 -2.71
C PRO A 67 -17.74 -4.05 -2.92
N GLN A 68 -16.78 -4.33 -3.80
CA GLN A 68 -16.38 -5.69 -4.16
C GLN A 68 -14.86 -5.83 -4.15
N LEU A 69 -14.38 -7.00 -3.74
CA LEU A 69 -13.05 -7.51 -4.08
C LEU A 69 -13.17 -8.18 -5.45
N ILE A 70 -12.27 -7.87 -6.36
CA ILE A 70 -12.31 -8.31 -7.76
C ILE A 70 -10.98 -8.97 -8.11
N HIS A 71 -11.03 -10.16 -8.68
CA HIS A 71 -9.88 -10.83 -9.30
C HIS A 71 -9.97 -10.69 -10.82
N ILE A 72 -8.87 -10.25 -11.42
CA ILE A 72 -8.68 -10.09 -12.86
C ILE A 72 -7.56 -11.05 -13.26
N PRO A 73 -7.88 -12.24 -13.82
CA PRO A 73 -6.89 -13.20 -14.26
C PRO A 73 -5.95 -12.62 -15.32
N ASN A 74 -4.75 -13.21 -15.45
CA ASN A 74 -3.83 -12.86 -16.54
C ASN A 74 -4.49 -13.07 -17.91
N VAL A 75 -4.09 -12.26 -18.91
CA VAL A 75 -4.70 -12.26 -20.26
C VAL A 75 -4.73 -13.65 -20.91
N ASP A 76 -3.69 -14.46 -20.69
CA ASP A 76 -3.59 -15.81 -21.27
C ASP A 76 -4.33 -16.90 -20.44
N SER A 77 -5.02 -16.52 -19.38
CA SER A 77 -5.74 -17.45 -18.50
C SER A 77 -7.10 -17.84 -19.09
N GLN A 78 -7.47 -19.11 -18.95
CA GLN A 78 -8.84 -19.59 -19.25
C GLN A 78 -9.83 -19.27 -18.12
N ILE A 79 -9.36 -18.67 -17.03
CA ILE A 79 -10.18 -18.35 -15.86
C ILE A 79 -10.95 -17.06 -16.10
N THR A 80 -12.23 -17.06 -15.77
CA THR A 80 -13.07 -15.86 -15.80
C THR A 80 -12.82 -15.02 -14.56
N SER A 81 -12.73 -13.70 -14.75
CA SER A 81 -12.74 -12.75 -13.63
C SER A 81 -13.97 -12.95 -12.74
N ASN A 82 -13.75 -12.92 -11.43
CA ASN A 82 -14.81 -13.02 -10.44
C ASN A 82 -14.69 -11.90 -9.38
N ALA A 83 -15.78 -11.69 -8.65
CA ALA A 83 -15.87 -10.67 -7.62
C ALA A 83 -16.64 -11.20 -6.41
N SER A 84 -16.31 -10.70 -5.23
CA SER A 84 -16.99 -11.01 -3.97
C SER A 84 -17.35 -9.74 -3.22
N PRO A 85 -18.52 -9.67 -2.57
CA PRO A 85 -18.93 -8.49 -1.83
C PRO A 85 -18.06 -8.27 -0.59
N ILE A 86 -17.71 -7.01 -0.35
CA ILE A 86 -17.05 -6.53 0.87
C ILE A 86 -18.13 -6.02 1.83
N SER A 87 -17.96 -6.26 3.13
CA SER A 87 -18.92 -5.95 4.19
C SER A 87 -18.88 -4.48 4.65
N GLY A 88 -17.72 -3.82 4.51
CA GLY A 88 -17.47 -2.46 4.98
C GLY A 88 -17.52 -1.38 3.89
N ASN A 89 -17.15 -0.15 4.25
CA ASN A 89 -17.19 1.02 3.36
C ASN A 89 -15.79 1.47 2.94
N HIS A 90 -15.63 1.81 1.66
CA HIS A 90 -14.40 2.35 1.07
C HIS A 90 -13.18 1.42 1.30
N PRO A 91 -13.18 0.20 0.74
CA PRO A 91 -12.01 -0.67 0.74
C PRO A 91 -10.83 -0.01 0.03
N CYS A 92 -9.76 0.28 0.76
CA CYS A 92 -8.64 1.11 0.29
C CYS A 92 -7.29 0.35 0.20
N HIS A 93 -7.23 -0.89 0.65
CA HIS A 93 -6.02 -1.73 0.60
C HIS A 93 -6.37 -3.21 0.47
N ILE A 94 -5.50 -3.97 -0.20
CA ILE A 94 -5.59 -5.42 -0.36
C ILE A 94 -4.24 -6.06 -0.05
N ALA A 95 -4.24 -7.15 0.72
CA ALA A 95 -3.11 -8.05 0.84
C ALA A 95 -3.49 -9.46 0.38
N ILE A 96 -2.58 -10.12 -0.35
CA ILE A 96 -2.66 -11.53 -0.69
C ILE A 96 -1.58 -12.24 0.10
N ASP A 97 -1.90 -13.38 0.71
CA ASP A 97 -0.92 -14.13 1.48
C ASP A 97 0.18 -14.73 0.58
N PRO A 98 1.37 -15.06 1.13
CA PRO A 98 2.48 -15.59 0.35
C PRO A 98 2.13 -16.89 -0.40
N HIS A 99 1.20 -17.69 0.13
CA HIS A 99 0.77 -18.97 -0.44
C HIS A 99 -0.44 -18.85 -1.37
N ASN A 100 -0.97 -17.64 -1.60
CA ASN A 100 -2.12 -17.35 -2.45
C ASN A 100 -3.40 -18.14 -2.07
N LYS A 101 -3.56 -18.42 -0.77
CA LYS A 101 -4.74 -19.05 -0.15
C LYS A 101 -5.75 -18.03 0.40
N PHE A 102 -5.31 -16.82 0.72
CA PHE A 102 -6.11 -15.83 1.41
C PHE A 102 -5.90 -14.42 0.84
N ALA A 103 -6.97 -13.63 0.89
CA ALA A 103 -6.93 -12.19 0.67
C ALA A 103 -7.50 -11.46 1.87
N ILE A 104 -6.93 -10.31 2.22
CA ILE A 104 -7.49 -9.38 3.21
C ILE A 104 -7.74 -8.03 2.53
N THR A 105 -8.86 -7.41 2.85
CA THR A 105 -9.21 -6.05 2.41
C THR A 105 -9.38 -5.13 3.61
N SER A 106 -8.96 -3.86 3.50
CA SER A 106 -9.10 -2.85 4.57
C SER A 106 -10.14 -1.80 4.19
N GLN A 107 -11.21 -1.64 4.97
CA GLN A 107 -12.30 -0.69 4.69
C GLN A 107 -12.19 0.57 5.55
N TYR A 108 -11.74 1.66 4.91
CA TYR A 108 -11.35 2.90 5.59
C TYR A 108 -12.50 3.51 6.39
N SER A 109 -13.70 3.65 5.81
CA SER A 109 -14.77 4.39 6.51
C SER A 109 -15.56 3.55 7.52
N SER A 110 -15.46 2.22 7.48
CA SER A 110 -16.10 1.35 8.47
C SER A 110 -15.16 0.83 9.55
N GLY A 111 -13.84 0.93 9.35
CA GLY A 111 -12.87 0.39 10.30
C GLY A 111 -12.91 -1.12 10.40
N THR A 112 -13.12 -1.78 9.26
CA THR A 112 -13.25 -3.24 9.18
C THR A 112 -12.20 -3.84 8.24
N PHE A 113 -11.94 -5.13 8.44
CA PHE A 113 -11.12 -5.94 7.55
C PHE A 113 -11.88 -7.22 7.18
N ASP A 114 -12.04 -7.50 5.90
CA ASP A 114 -12.61 -8.77 5.44
C ASP A 114 -11.50 -9.71 4.97
N ILE A 115 -11.58 -10.97 5.41
CA ILE A 115 -10.68 -12.06 5.03
C ILE A 115 -11.44 -13.02 4.11
N PHE A 116 -10.84 -13.35 2.97
CA PHE A 116 -11.39 -14.25 1.96
C PHE A 116 -10.46 -15.43 1.73
N SER A 117 -11.02 -16.61 1.46
CA SER A 117 -10.26 -17.71 0.87
C SER A 117 -10.15 -17.54 -0.65
N LEU A 118 -9.04 -18.02 -1.20
CA LEU A 118 -8.73 -18.04 -2.62
C LEU A 118 -8.52 -19.47 -3.09
N SER A 119 -8.98 -19.78 -4.28
CA SER A 119 -8.69 -21.03 -4.97
C SER A 119 -7.28 -21.02 -5.57
N ILE A 120 -6.78 -22.19 -5.97
CA ILE A 120 -5.43 -22.37 -6.54
C ILE A 120 -5.15 -21.52 -7.80
N ASN A 121 -6.21 -21.16 -8.53
CA ASN A 121 -6.14 -20.30 -9.72
C ASN A 121 -6.31 -18.80 -9.40
N GLY A 122 -6.38 -18.44 -8.12
CA GLY A 122 -6.54 -17.07 -7.63
C GLY A 122 -7.98 -16.57 -7.51
N SER A 123 -8.99 -17.32 -7.97
CA SER A 123 -10.37 -16.87 -7.84
C SER A 123 -10.77 -16.71 -6.37
N ILE A 124 -11.63 -15.73 -6.10
CA ILE A 124 -12.13 -15.46 -4.75
C ILE A 124 -13.25 -16.47 -4.43
N ASP A 125 -13.08 -17.30 -3.40
CA ASP A 125 -14.04 -18.36 -3.07
C ASP A 125 -15.15 -17.86 -2.14
N LYS A 126 -14.81 -17.51 -0.89
CA LYS A 126 -15.77 -17.02 0.10
C LYS A 126 -15.10 -16.10 1.12
N ARG A 127 -15.89 -15.19 1.69
CA ARG A 127 -15.48 -14.43 2.88
C ARG A 127 -15.51 -15.37 4.09
N LEU A 128 -14.39 -15.48 4.77
CA LEU A 128 -14.21 -16.30 5.97
C LEU A 128 -14.53 -15.51 7.24
N LYS A 129 -14.12 -14.24 7.27
CA LYS A 129 -14.17 -13.43 8.49
C LYS A 129 -14.27 -11.94 8.19
N THR A 130 -14.86 -11.20 9.12
CA THR A 130 -14.80 -9.74 9.19
C THR A 130 -14.28 -9.36 10.57
N ILE A 131 -13.15 -8.68 10.63
CA ILE A 131 -12.60 -8.10 11.86
C ILE A 131 -13.09 -6.65 11.95
N LYS A 132 -13.65 -6.26 13.10
CA LYS A 132 -14.15 -4.91 13.35
C LYS A 132 -13.31 -4.22 14.42
N MET A 133 -12.76 -3.06 14.07
CA MET A 133 -12.07 -2.21 15.04
C MET A 133 -13.06 -1.39 15.86
N VAL A 134 -12.63 -0.99 17.06
CA VAL A 134 -13.39 -0.14 17.97
C VAL A 134 -12.46 0.90 18.61
N GLY A 135 -13.01 2.09 18.90
CA GLY A 135 -12.27 3.18 19.53
C GLY A 135 -12.21 4.44 18.67
N SER A 136 -11.34 5.36 19.07
CA SER A 136 -11.11 6.65 18.44
C SER A 136 -9.73 7.19 18.85
N GLY A 137 -9.25 8.20 18.14
CA GLY A 137 -8.03 8.95 18.45
C GLY A 137 -8.34 10.41 18.82
N PRO A 138 -7.32 11.23 19.13
CA PRO A 138 -7.51 12.61 19.57
C PRO A 138 -7.87 13.59 18.45
N ASN A 139 -7.57 13.30 17.18
CA ASN A 139 -7.93 14.18 16.06
C ASN A 139 -9.45 14.18 15.86
N LYS A 140 -10.09 15.33 16.14
CA LYS A 140 -11.54 15.49 16.18
C LYS A 140 -12.23 15.42 14.81
N GLU A 141 -11.47 15.45 13.72
CA GLU A 141 -12.00 15.38 12.36
C GLU A 141 -11.67 14.04 11.70
N ARG A 142 -10.47 13.51 11.94
CA ARG A 142 -9.91 12.36 11.23
C ARG A 142 -9.87 11.07 12.04
N GLN A 143 -10.16 11.12 13.34
CA GLN A 143 -10.05 9.97 14.25
C GLN A 143 -11.27 9.85 15.19
N THR A 144 -12.44 10.31 14.77
CA THR A 144 -13.69 10.16 15.56
C THR A 144 -14.19 8.71 15.66
N SER A 145 -13.64 7.84 14.83
CA SER A 145 -13.97 6.42 14.72
C SER A 145 -12.80 5.66 14.11
N PRO A 146 -12.83 4.32 14.09
CA PRO A 146 -11.82 3.52 13.43
C PRO A 146 -11.74 3.76 11.91
N HIS A 147 -10.52 3.74 11.38
CA HIS A 147 -10.21 3.89 9.97
C HIS A 147 -9.14 2.88 9.52
N ALA A 148 -9.61 1.70 9.09
CA ALA A 148 -8.78 0.60 8.62
C ALA A 148 -8.08 0.98 7.30
N HIS A 149 -6.76 1.19 7.34
CA HIS A 149 -6.03 1.72 6.19
C HIS A 149 -5.13 0.67 5.51
N GLN A 150 -4.58 -0.30 6.26
CA GLN A 150 -3.73 -1.33 5.67
C GLN A 150 -3.87 -2.67 6.38
N CYS A 151 -3.65 -3.74 5.62
CA CYS A 151 -3.40 -5.07 6.12
C CYS A 151 -2.20 -5.66 5.37
N LEU A 152 -1.40 -6.51 6.01
CA LEU A 152 -0.29 -7.23 5.37
C LEU A 152 -0.12 -8.61 6.01
N PHE A 153 0.14 -9.62 5.19
CA PHE A 153 0.62 -10.91 5.68
C PHE A 153 2.12 -10.87 5.90
N LEU A 154 2.56 -11.50 6.98
CA LEU A 154 3.98 -11.79 7.16
C LEU A 154 4.38 -12.93 6.20
N GLN A 155 5.63 -12.93 5.75
CA GLN A 155 6.21 -13.88 4.82
C GLN A 155 6.74 -15.13 5.55
N ASN A 156 7.19 -15.00 6.79
CA ASN A 156 7.90 -16.05 7.52
C ASN A 156 7.06 -16.68 8.65
N SER A 157 5.78 -16.30 8.78
CA SER A 157 4.88 -16.82 9.82
C SER A 157 3.41 -16.74 9.37
N PRO A 158 2.48 -17.51 9.98
CA PRO A 158 1.04 -17.45 9.67
C PRO A 158 0.36 -16.20 10.25
N GLN A 159 1.12 -15.14 10.52
CA GLN A 159 0.63 -13.90 11.10
C GLN A 159 0.29 -12.88 10.01
N PHE A 160 -0.59 -11.95 10.37
CA PHE A 160 -0.86 -10.77 9.57
C PHE A 160 -1.08 -9.57 10.48
N VAL A 161 -0.87 -8.39 9.93
CA VAL A 161 -1.04 -7.12 10.62
C VAL A 161 -2.19 -6.34 10.02
N THR A 162 -2.86 -5.57 10.87
CA THR A 162 -3.87 -4.58 10.51
C THR A 162 -3.47 -3.23 11.06
N VAL A 163 -3.69 -2.18 10.27
CA VAL A 163 -3.32 -0.80 10.59
C VAL A 163 -4.56 0.06 10.58
N ASP A 164 -4.82 0.71 11.70
CA ASP A 164 -5.99 1.56 11.91
C ASP A 164 -5.55 2.98 12.25
N LEU A 165 -5.75 3.87 11.28
CA LEU A 165 -5.47 5.30 11.38
C LEU A 165 -6.33 5.94 12.47
N GLY A 166 -7.60 5.53 12.56
CA GLY A 166 -8.61 6.17 13.39
C GLY A 166 -8.46 5.89 14.88
N THR A 167 -7.76 4.82 15.26
CA THR A 167 -7.59 4.42 16.67
C THR A 167 -6.14 4.47 17.16
N ASP A 168 -5.20 4.93 16.32
CA ASP A 168 -3.76 4.90 16.59
C ASP A 168 -3.27 3.48 16.95
N ARG A 169 -3.67 2.47 16.16
CA ARG A 169 -3.36 1.07 16.46
C ARG A 169 -2.79 0.29 15.28
N ILE A 170 -1.89 -0.62 15.64
CA ILE A 170 -1.36 -1.69 14.78
C ILE A 170 -1.60 -3.00 15.51
N ASN A 171 -2.36 -3.90 14.92
CA ASN A 171 -2.73 -5.17 15.56
C ASN A 171 -2.20 -6.36 14.74
N PHE A 172 -1.52 -7.28 15.42
CA PHE A 172 -1.01 -8.53 14.88
C PHE A 172 -1.95 -9.67 15.24
N TYR A 173 -2.39 -10.39 14.23
CA TYR A 173 -3.27 -11.55 14.31
C TYR A 173 -2.57 -12.79 13.73
N CYS A 174 -3.16 -13.97 13.95
CA CYS A 174 -2.67 -15.23 13.42
C CYS A 174 -3.79 -16.01 12.73
N PHE A 175 -3.43 -16.78 11.72
CA PHE A 175 -4.17 -17.95 11.30
C PHE A 175 -3.71 -19.14 12.15
N ASP A 176 -4.62 -19.76 12.88
CA ASP A 176 -4.38 -21.00 13.61
C ASP A 176 -4.49 -22.16 12.62
N GLU A 177 -3.35 -22.78 12.31
CA GLU A 177 -3.30 -23.89 11.35
C GLU A 177 -3.91 -25.20 11.90
N GLU A 178 -3.98 -25.37 13.22
CA GLU A 178 -4.57 -26.57 13.83
C GLU A 178 -6.10 -26.51 13.78
N GLN A 179 -6.67 -25.34 14.03
CA GLN A 179 -8.11 -25.10 13.98
C GLN A 179 -8.62 -24.65 12.60
N GLU A 180 -7.71 -24.37 11.67
CA GLU A 180 -7.98 -23.82 10.34
C GLU A 180 -8.81 -22.51 10.38
N GLU A 181 -8.55 -21.65 11.37
CA GLU A 181 -9.30 -20.42 11.58
C GLU A 181 -8.44 -19.21 11.88
N PHE A 182 -8.96 -18.02 11.59
CA PHE A 182 -8.33 -16.77 11.99
C PHE A 182 -8.74 -16.41 13.42
N LEU A 183 -7.80 -15.98 14.26
CA LEU A 183 -8.09 -15.55 15.63
C LEU A 183 -9.02 -14.33 15.68
N ASP A 184 -9.94 -14.27 16.66
CA ASP A 184 -10.86 -13.12 16.87
C ASP A 184 -10.14 -11.92 17.47
N GLU A 185 -9.23 -12.19 18.41
CA GLU A 185 -8.45 -11.18 19.10
C GLU A 185 -7.01 -11.18 18.58
N PRO A 186 -6.35 -10.01 18.57
CA PRO A 186 -4.96 -9.93 18.15
C PRO A 186 -4.04 -10.60 19.18
N MET A 187 -3.00 -11.28 18.70
CA MET A 187 -1.90 -11.76 19.54
C MET A 187 -1.15 -10.58 20.18
N GLN A 188 -1.10 -9.45 19.48
CA GLN A 188 -0.49 -8.23 19.97
C GLN A 188 -1.20 -7.00 19.41
N SER A 189 -1.46 -6.01 20.26
CA SER A 189 -1.95 -4.69 19.84
C SER A 189 -0.96 -3.62 20.30
N ILE A 190 -0.39 -2.90 19.33
CA ILE A 190 0.49 -1.76 19.57
C ILE A 190 -0.36 -0.50 19.45
N LYS A 191 -0.35 0.32 20.51
CA LYS A 191 -0.87 1.68 20.46
C LYS A 191 0.27 2.61 20.09
N VAL A 192 0.16 3.29 18.95
CA VAL A 192 1.16 4.28 18.54
C VAL A 192 0.91 5.62 19.28
N PRO A 193 1.85 6.58 19.23
CA PRO A 193 1.65 7.89 19.84
C PRO A 193 0.34 8.54 19.37
N ALA A 194 -0.36 9.18 20.30
CA ALA A 194 -1.72 9.63 20.08
C ALA A 194 -1.78 10.76 19.05
N GLY A 195 -2.64 10.62 18.03
CA GLY A 195 -2.79 11.57 16.95
C GLY A 195 -1.89 11.31 15.74
N ASN A 196 -1.08 10.25 15.76
CA ASN A 196 -0.20 9.93 14.64
C ASN A 196 -0.98 9.48 13.40
N GLY A 197 -2.01 8.66 13.58
CA GLY A 197 -2.78 8.10 12.49
C GLY A 197 -1.92 7.19 11.59
N PRO A 198 -1.52 5.99 12.07
CA PRO A 198 -0.70 5.07 11.28
C PRO A 198 -1.44 4.67 10.00
N ARG A 199 -0.77 4.74 8.87
CA ARG A 199 -1.39 4.60 7.54
C ARG A 199 -0.96 3.32 6.86
N HIS A 200 0.29 3.26 6.40
CA HIS A 200 0.91 2.09 5.79
C HIS A 200 2.17 1.71 6.58
N LEU A 201 2.53 0.44 6.55
CA LEU A 201 3.78 -0.09 7.06
C LEU A 201 4.43 -1.01 6.03
N ILE A 202 5.73 -1.25 6.21
CA ILE A 202 6.48 -2.26 5.47
C ILE A 202 7.46 -2.97 6.41
N PHE A 203 7.60 -4.28 6.27
CA PHE A 203 8.59 -5.09 6.98
C PHE A 203 9.90 -5.17 6.20
N ASN A 204 11.00 -5.36 6.92
CA ASN A 204 12.20 -5.92 6.31
C ASN A 204 12.01 -7.43 6.06
N LYS A 205 12.87 -8.06 5.26
CA LYS A 205 12.79 -9.47 4.86
C LYS A 205 12.92 -10.43 6.03
N ALA A 206 13.70 -10.05 7.05
CA ALA A 206 13.86 -10.84 8.26
C ALA A 206 12.61 -10.82 9.15
N GLU A 207 11.71 -9.84 8.95
CA GLU A 207 10.53 -9.59 9.78
C GLU A 207 10.84 -9.39 11.26
N ASP A 208 11.98 -8.74 11.52
CA ASP A 208 12.39 -8.25 12.84
C ASP A 208 12.32 -6.72 12.93
N ARG A 209 12.12 -6.03 11.80
CA ARG A 209 11.86 -4.59 11.74
C ARG A 209 10.68 -4.25 10.85
N ALA A 210 9.96 -3.21 11.24
CA ALA A 210 8.91 -2.61 10.43
C ALA A 210 9.01 -1.09 10.47
N TYR A 211 8.68 -0.45 9.35
CA TYR A 211 8.63 0.99 9.22
C TYR A 211 7.19 1.40 8.95
N VAL A 212 6.65 2.33 9.73
CA VAL A 212 5.25 2.77 9.64
C VAL A 212 5.23 4.24 9.29
N VAL A 213 4.52 4.61 8.23
CA VAL A 213 4.20 6.01 7.96
C VAL A 213 2.90 6.41 8.65
N CYS A 214 2.94 7.50 9.38
CA CYS A 214 1.82 8.09 10.10
C CYS A 214 1.31 9.30 9.32
N GLU A 215 0.05 9.24 8.87
CA GLU A 215 -0.55 10.21 7.95
C GLU A 215 -0.68 11.59 8.60
N LEU A 216 -1.24 11.63 9.81
CA LEU A 216 -1.68 12.87 10.45
C LEU A 216 -0.50 13.63 11.06
N SER A 217 0.42 12.92 11.72
CA SER A 217 1.62 13.53 12.29
C SER A 217 2.74 13.77 11.26
N GLU A 218 2.64 13.18 10.07
CA GLU A 218 3.72 13.10 9.07
C GLU A 218 5.04 12.58 9.69
N THR A 219 4.94 11.54 10.51
CA THR A 219 6.09 10.87 11.14
C THR A 219 6.28 9.45 10.61
N LEU A 220 7.50 8.93 10.82
CA LEU A 220 7.86 7.54 10.66
C LEU A 220 8.07 6.91 12.02
N LEU A 221 7.43 5.77 12.26
CA LEU A 221 7.71 4.92 13.41
C LEU A 221 8.55 3.73 12.97
N ILE A 222 9.59 3.44 13.75
CA ILE A 222 10.39 2.23 13.59
C ILE A 222 9.93 1.25 14.67
N LEU A 223 9.55 0.05 14.24
CA LEU A 223 9.20 -1.05 15.11
C LEU A 223 10.30 -2.10 15.06
N GLU A 224 10.64 -2.67 16.21
CA GLU A 224 11.59 -3.78 16.36
C GLU A 224 10.94 -4.96 17.07
N LYS A 225 11.19 -6.18 16.58
CA LYS A 225 10.70 -7.42 17.16
C LYS A 225 11.76 -8.02 18.09
N VAL A 226 11.53 -7.90 19.40
CA VAL A 226 12.42 -8.47 20.43
C VAL A 226 11.70 -9.60 21.13
N LEU A 227 12.29 -10.80 21.09
CA LEU A 227 11.72 -12.02 21.71
C LEU A 227 10.27 -12.29 21.28
N GLY A 228 9.96 -12.05 20.00
CA GLY A 228 8.64 -12.28 19.42
C GLY A 228 7.64 -11.14 19.60
N ILE A 229 8.00 -10.07 20.31
CA ILE A 229 7.12 -8.92 20.60
C ILE A 229 7.61 -7.69 19.85
N TRP A 230 6.70 -7.04 19.12
CA TRP A 230 6.97 -5.82 18.39
C TRP A 230 6.91 -4.58 19.29
N ASN A 231 7.89 -3.69 19.23
CA ASN A 231 7.92 -2.47 20.03
C ASN A 231 8.22 -1.28 19.14
N VAL A 232 7.57 -0.13 19.38
CA VAL A 232 8.00 1.14 18.79
C VAL A 232 9.30 1.55 19.47
N VAL A 233 10.38 1.67 18.70
CA VAL A 233 11.72 1.99 19.23
C VAL A 233 12.17 3.39 18.86
N GLU A 234 11.62 3.98 17.80
CA GLU A 234 12.00 5.31 17.34
C GLU A 234 10.83 5.96 16.59
N GLU A 235 10.77 7.29 16.66
CA GLU A 235 9.88 8.14 15.89
C GLU A 235 10.69 9.32 15.32
N ILE A 236 10.57 9.55 14.02
CA ILE A 236 11.22 10.66 13.32
C ILE A 236 10.25 11.34 12.35
N ASP A 237 10.55 12.55 11.89
CA ASP A 237 9.77 13.20 10.85
C ASP A 237 9.91 12.47 9.50
N ALA A 238 8.79 12.27 8.80
CA ALA A 238 8.79 11.67 7.46
C ALA A 238 9.30 12.65 6.39
N LEU A 239 9.23 13.96 6.67
CA LEU A 239 9.76 15.02 5.82
C LEU A 239 10.20 16.21 6.70
N PRO A 240 11.44 16.18 7.23
CA PRO A 240 11.93 17.21 8.13
C PRO A 240 12.05 18.57 7.42
N ASN A 241 11.91 19.66 8.18
CA ASN A 241 12.05 21.05 7.72
C ASN A 241 11.03 21.53 6.68
N MET A 242 9.86 20.87 6.58
CA MET A 242 8.74 21.33 5.77
C MET A 242 7.47 21.48 6.61
N GLU A 243 6.57 22.37 6.18
CA GLU A 243 5.25 22.51 6.79
C GLU A 243 4.44 21.24 6.58
N LYS A 244 3.85 20.73 7.66
CA LYS A 244 3.03 19.50 7.66
C LYS A 244 1.61 19.80 7.19
N GLY A 245 1.02 18.87 6.44
CA GLY A 245 -0.35 18.97 5.92
C GLY A 245 -1.25 17.79 6.27
N GLU A 246 -0.87 16.97 7.26
CA GLU A 246 -1.55 15.71 7.64
C GLU A 246 -1.71 14.74 6.47
N ALA A 247 -0.68 14.64 5.62
CA ALA A 247 -0.83 14.07 4.28
C ALA A 247 0.27 13.09 3.86
N ALA A 248 1.01 12.48 4.80
CA ALA A 248 1.91 11.36 4.45
C ALA A 248 1.10 10.17 3.89
N ALA A 249 1.70 9.38 3.00
CA ALA A 249 0.97 8.40 2.20
C ALA A 249 1.65 7.03 2.07
N ALA A 250 2.43 6.79 1.03
CA ALA A 250 3.03 5.48 0.79
C ALA A 250 4.42 5.42 1.41
N ILE A 251 4.82 4.20 1.79
CA ILE A 251 6.15 3.87 2.30
C ILE A 251 6.65 2.63 1.55
N LYS A 252 7.89 2.65 1.07
CA LYS A 252 8.51 1.53 0.36
C LYS A 252 9.97 1.39 0.78
N LEU A 253 10.41 0.16 0.96
CA LEU A 253 11.80 -0.20 1.20
C LEU A 253 12.44 -0.57 -0.14
N SER A 254 13.70 -0.17 -0.37
CA SER A 254 14.44 -0.63 -1.53
C SER A 254 14.66 -2.16 -1.45
N PRO A 255 14.77 -2.88 -2.58
CA PRO A 255 14.92 -4.34 -2.56
C PRO A 255 16.15 -4.86 -1.83
N ASP A 256 17.19 -4.03 -1.68
CA ASP A 256 18.41 -4.31 -0.92
C ASP A 256 18.33 -3.89 0.56
N GLU A 257 17.21 -3.30 0.99
CA GLU A 257 16.92 -2.88 2.37
C GLU A 257 17.85 -1.80 2.92
N GLN A 258 18.50 -1.05 2.02
CA GLN A 258 19.41 0.03 2.38
C GLN A 258 18.72 1.40 2.44
N PHE A 259 17.58 1.57 1.76
CA PHE A 259 16.90 2.86 1.62
C PHE A 259 15.40 2.74 1.83
N LEU A 260 14.83 3.72 2.53
CA LEU A 260 13.40 3.84 2.78
C LEU A 260 12.87 5.11 2.13
N TYR A 261 11.75 5.00 1.43
CA TYR A 261 11.11 6.11 0.71
C TYR A 261 9.70 6.34 1.25
N VAL A 262 9.29 7.60 1.32
CA VAL A 262 7.97 8.00 1.80
C VAL A 262 7.38 9.08 0.92
N SER A 263 6.15 8.92 0.44
CA SER A 263 5.46 10.00 -0.27
C SER A 263 4.66 10.88 0.69
N CYS A 264 4.78 12.20 0.52
CA CYS A 264 4.01 13.19 1.25
C CYS A 264 3.18 14.03 0.28
N ARG A 265 1.85 13.92 0.40
CA ARG A 265 0.90 14.41 -0.62
C ARG A 265 0.79 15.92 -0.64
N HIS A 266 0.81 16.56 0.54
CA HIS A 266 0.68 18.02 0.67
C HIS A 266 1.85 18.73 -0.03
N GLN A 267 3.08 18.28 0.23
CA GLN A 267 4.31 18.84 -0.31
C GLN A 267 4.61 18.33 -1.73
N SER A 268 3.93 17.26 -2.16
CA SER A 268 4.15 16.59 -3.45
C SER A 268 5.57 16.09 -3.65
N ARG A 269 6.15 15.52 -2.59
CA ARG A 269 7.52 15.01 -2.56
C ARG A 269 7.59 13.55 -2.13
N ILE A 270 8.71 12.91 -2.49
CA ILE A 270 9.14 11.64 -1.92
C ILE A 270 10.41 11.87 -1.11
N SER A 271 10.38 11.61 0.19
CA SER A 271 11.55 11.60 1.06
C SER A 271 12.34 10.32 0.89
N ASN A 272 13.68 10.40 1.01
CA ASN A 272 14.60 9.27 1.02
C ASN A 272 15.39 9.25 2.34
N PHE A 273 15.48 8.07 2.95
CA PHE A 273 16.25 7.80 4.15
C PHE A 273 17.21 6.65 3.90
N LYS A 274 18.46 6.78 4.36
CA LYS A 274 19.41 5.67 4.43
C LYS A 274 19.25 4.92 5.74
N ILE A 275 19.21 3.60 5.68
CA ILE A 275 19.27 2.73 6.86
C ILE A 275 20.74 2.50 7.17
N ASP A 276 21.17 2.94 8.35
CA ASP A 276 22.54 2.72 8.82
C ASP A 276 22.77 1.24 9.10
N SER A 277 23.81 0.64 8.50
CA SER A 277 24.01 -0.82 8.61
C SER A 277 24.37 -1.30 10.00
N GLU A 278 24.99 -0.45 10.83
CA GLU A 278 25.46 -0.83 12.17
C GLU A 278 24.41 -0.56 13.24
N THR A 279 23.80 0.62 13.21
CA THR A 279 22.85 1.10 14.21
C THR A 279 21.40 0.86 13.81
N GLN A 280 21.16 0.56 12.53
CA GLN A 280 19.84 0.37 11.94
C GLN A 280 18.92 1.60 12.06
N LYS A 281 19.50 2.78 12.30
CA LYS A 281 18.78 4.06 12.34
C LYS A 281 18.48 4.57 10.95
N LEU A 282 17.37 5.31 10.82
CA LEU A 282 17.01 6.02 9.61
C LEU A 282 17.66 7.41 9.59
N ASN A 283 18.48 7.67 8.57
CA ASN A 283 19.08 8.97 8.33
C ASN A 283 18.42 9.61 7.10
N PHE A 284 17.73 10.74 7.30
CA PHE A 284 17.18 11.52 6.20
C PHE A 284 18.30 11.99 5.27
N ILE A 285 18.14 11.75 3.96
CA ILE A 285 19.11 12.18 2.95
C ILE A 285 18.58 13.45 2.28
N GLU A 286 17.48 13.31 1.54
CA GLU A 286 16.88 14.37 0.74
C GLU A 286 15.41 14.02 0.43
N SER A 287 14.67 14.96 -0.14
CA SER A 287 13.35 14.70 -0.72
C SER A 287 13.31 15.19 -2.16
N TYR A 288 12.50 14.57 -3.00
CA TYR A 288 12.46 14.81 -4.45
C TYR A 288 11.06 15.25 -4.86
N ASP A 289 10.96 16.20 -5.79
CA ASP A 289 9.67 16.52 -6.43
C ASP A 289 9.17 15.27 -7.18
N THR A 290 7.85 15.08 -7.18
CA THR A 290 7.22 13.94 -7.88
C THR A 290 6.89 14.26 -9.33
N GLU A 291 7.23 15.46 -9.80
CA GLU A 291 6.91 16.02 -11.11
C GLU A 291 5.39 16.00 -11.35
N GLY A 292 4.66 16.30 -10.27
CA GLY A 292 3.20 16.21 -10.19
C GLY A 292 2.67 16.70 -8.84
N LYS A 293 1.42 16.34 -8.54
CA LYS A 293 0.71 16.77 -7.34
C LYS A 293 0.01 15.61 -6.65
N PHE A 294 0.14 15.58 -5.32
CA PHE A 294 -0.55 14.63 -4.44
C PHE A 294 -0.16 13.16 -4.72
N PRO A 295 1.14 12.80 -4.59
CA PRO A 295 1.66 11.44 -4.79
C PRO A 295 1.08 10.47 -3.75
N ARG A 296 -0.03 9.81 -4.10
CA ARG A 296 -0.77 8.95 -3.17
C ARG A 296 -0.13 7.58 -3.00
N ASP A 297 0.59 7.13 -4.03
CA ASP A 297 1.39 5.91 -4.00
C ASP A 297 2.57 6.03 -4.96
N PHE A 298 3.55 5.15 -4.78
CA PHE A 298 4.64 4.95 -5.71
C PHE A 298 5.12 3.50 -5.63
N HIS A 299 5.81 3.04 -6.67
CA HIS A 299 6.38 1.70 -6.73
C HIS A 299 7.88 1.77 -6.98
N ILE A 300 8.60 0.87 -6.35
CA ILE A 300 10.02 0.62 -6.61
C ILE A 300 10.12 -0.73 -7.32
N THR A 301 10.77 -0.78 -8.48
CA THR A 301 10.92 -2.04 -9.22
C THR A 301 11.74 -3.05 -8.43
N ASP A 302 11.47 -4.35 -8.61
CA ASP A 302 12.16 -5.43 -7.86
C ASP A 302 13.67 -5.45 -8.11
N ASP A 303 14.13 -5.01 -9.28
CA ASP A 303 15.56 -4.84 -9.58
C ASP A 303 16.17 -3.58 -8.94
N GLY A 304 15.32 -2.75 -8.34
CA GLY A 304 15.66 -1.54 -7.65
C GLY A 304 16.06 -0.37 -8.54
N LYS A 305 15.94 -0.44 -9.86
CA LYS A 305 16.50 0.62 -10.71
C LYS A 305 15.55 1.78 -10.95
N TRP A 306 14.26 1.57 -10.75
CA TRP A 306 13.23 2.54 -11.11
C TRP A 306 12.27 2.79 -9.96
N LEU A 307 11.85 4.04 -9.84
CA LEU A 307 10.75 4.46 -8.98
C LEU A 307 9.69 5.12 -9.85
N ILE A 308 8.43 4.70 -9.68
CA ILE A 308 7.28 5.18 -10.45
C ILE A 308 6.28 5.81 -9.49
N ALA A 309 6.03 7.12 -9.61
CA ALA A 309 5.12 7.86 -8.73
C ALA A 309 3.74 8.07 -9.38
N ALA A 310 2.67 7.88 -8.61
CA ALA A 310 1.29 8.11 -9.03
C ALA A 310 0.74 9.38 -8.39
N ASN A 311 0.59 10.43 -9.20
CA ASN A 311 0.22 11.76 -8.74
C ASN A 311 -1.27 12.01 -8.99
N GLN A 312 -2.05 11.92 -7.91
CA GLN A 312 -3.51 11.91 -8.01
C GLN A 312 -4.07 13.21 -8.59
N HIS A 313 -3.58 14.37 -8.17
CA HIS A 313 -4.21 15.66 -8.48
C HIS A 313 -3.65 16.32 -9.76
N SER A 314 -2.52 15.83 -10.28
CA SER A 314 -1.97 16.27 -11.57
C SER A 314 -2.26 15.30 -12.71
N ASN A 315 -3.01 14.23 -12.47
CA ASN A 315 -3.40 13.24 -13.47
C ASN A 315 -2.21 12.69 -14.27
N ASN A 316 -1.12 12.35 -13.57
CA ASN A 316 0.06 11.78 -14.23
C ASN A 316 0.77 10.73 -13.38
N ILE A 317 1.47 9.85 -14.10
CA ILE A 317 2.46 8.93 -13.55
C ILE A 317 3.83 9.42 -14.02
N THR A 318 4.82 9.42 -13.15
CA THR A 318 6.19 9.89 -13.46
C THR A 318 7.21 8.81 -13.14
N SER A 319 8.29 8.79 -13.90
CA SER A 319 9.35 7.79 -13.80
C SER A 319 10.67 8.40 -13.39
N PHE A 320 11.33 7.78 -12.40
CA PHE A 320 12.62 8.18 -11.86
C PHE A 320 13.60 7.02 -11.94
N LYS A 321 14.83 7.31 -12.34
CA LYS A 321 15.95 6.38 -12.15
C LYS A 321 16.41 6.51 -10.69
N ARG A 322 16.51 5.39 -10.01
CA ARG A 322 17.07 5.32 -8.66
C ARG A 322 18.53 4.95 -8.72
N ASP A 323 19.36 5.65 -7.97
CA ASP A 323 20.72 5.22 -7.71
C ASP A 323 20.73 4.19 -6.55
N ASN A 324 21.41 3.07 -6.75
CA ASN A 324 21.43 1.99 -5.74
C ASN A 324 22.49 2.22 -4.65
N GLU A 325 23.45 3.13 -4.86
CA GLU A 325 24.54 3.39 -3.93
C GLU A 325 24.18 4.48 -2.91
N ASP A 326 23.48 5.53 -3.37
CA ASP A 326 23.08 6.66 -2.50
C ASP A 326 21.55 6.84 -2.35
N GLY A 327 20.75 6.08 -3.11
CA GLY A 327 19.29 6.13 -3.05
C GLY A 327 18.68 7.36 -3.75
N SER A 328 19.48 8.18 -4.43
CA SER A 328 18.97 9.38 -5.08
C SER A 328 17.98 9.06 -6.22
N LEU A 329 17.07 9.99 -6.47
CA LEU A 329 16.07 9.88 -7.53
C LEU A 329 16.33 10.95 -8.60
N VAL A 330 16.49 10.50 -9.84
CA VAL A 330 16.65 11.38 -11.00
C VAL A 330 15.45 11.21 -11.91
N TYR A 331 14.69 12.29 -12.14
CA TYR A 331 13.57 12.27 -13.07
C TYR A 331 14.06 11.90 -14.47
N THR A 332 13.38 10.95 -15.11
CA THR A 332 13.77 10.44 -16.43
C THR A 332 13.39 11.36 -17.58
N GLY A 333 12.56 12.39 -17.31
CA GLY A 333 11.90 13.18 -18.35
C GLY A 333 10.60 12.56 -18.87
N TYR A 334 10.24 11.35 -18.44
CA TYR A 334 9.03 10.65 -18.88
C TYR A 334 7.89 10.75 -17.88
N SER A 335 6.75 11.21 -18.39
CA SER A 335 5.47 11.22 -17.70
C SER A 335 4.39 10.65 -18.61
N LEU A 336 3.37 10.06 -18.01
CA LEU A 336 2.24 9.43 -18.68
C LEU A 336 0.95 9.98 -18.08
N GLU A 337 0.09 10.57 -18.92
CA GLU A 337 -1.18 11.13 -18.49
C GLU A 337 -2.18 10.00 -18.18
N LEU A 338 -2.78 10.08 -16.99
CA LEU A 338 -3.84 9.18 -16.54
C LEU A 338 -4.62 9.92 -15.46
N ASP A 339 -5.95 9.91 -15.52
CA ASP A 339 -6.75 10.62 -14.51
C ASP A 339 -6.73 9.91 -13.15
N ALA A 340 -6.46 10.70 -12.10
CA ALA A 340 -6.46 10.30 -10.68
C ALA A 340 -5.79 8.94 -10.37
N PRO A 341 -4.51 8.71 -10.77
CA PRO A 341 -3.77 7.50 -10.45
C PRO A 341 -3.39 7.53 -8.97
N VAL A 342 -3.61 6.42 -8.27
CA VAL A 342 -3.48 6.35 -6.81
C VAL A 342 -2.82 5.08 -6.29
N CYS A 343 -2.54 4.11 -7.16
CA CYS A 343 -1.76 2.92 -6.83
C CYS A 343 -0.99 2.46 -8.07
N VAL A 344 0.28 2.08 -7.89
CA VAL A 344 1.09 1.46 -8.95
C VAL A 344 1.74 0.22 -8.37
N THR A 345 1.72 -0.87 -9.12
CA THR A 345 2.42 -2.11 -8.78
C THR A 345 2.97 -2.76 -10.03
N GLN A 346 4.11 -3.43 -9.93
CA GLN A 346 4.59 -4.26 -11.02
C GLN A 346 3.87 -5.62 -11.05
N GLN A 347 3.77 -6.23 -12.22
CA GLN A 347 3.33 -7.62 -12.32
C GLN A 347 4.42 -8.56 -11.78
N ARG A 348 4.01 -9.66 -11.13
CA ARG A 348 4.89 -10.66 -10.54
C ARG A 348 4.95 -11.94 -11.34
#